data_AF-A0A974AST9-F1
#
_entry.id   AF-A0A974AST9-F1
#
_cell.length_a   1.000
_cell.length_b   1.000
_cell.length_c   1.000
_cell.angle_alpha   90.00
_cell.angle_beta   90.00
_cell.angle_gamma   90.00
#
_symmetry.space_group_name_H-M   'P 1'
#
loop_
_entity.id
_entity.type
_entity.pdbx_description
1 polymer ?
#
loop_
_entity_poly.entity_id
_entity_poly.type
_entity_poly.pdbx_seq_one_letter_code
_entity_poly.pdbx_strand_id
1 'polypeptide(L)'
;KAAMPKVLHDIASNALQVHGSLGLSDEMPFMHWVTESYFLGLADGPTEVHKVTVAQQLTRAALADPTPFPDYHLPQRAETARQKYATLLSGTTT
;
A
#
# COMPACT_ATOMS: atom_id res chain seq x y z
N LYS A 1 5.89 -10.74 -7.06
CA LYS A 1 6.83 -11.61 -6.30
C LYS A 1 7.03 -11.11 -4.87
N ALA A 2 7.32 -9.82 -4.66
CA ALA A 2 7.54 -9.17 -3.36
C ALA A 2 6.46 -9.35 -2.25
N ALA A 3 5.21 -9.69 -2.59
CA ALA A 3 4.16 -9.91 -1.59
C ALA A 3 4.12 -11.35 -1.03
N MET A 4 4.78 -12.31 -1.69
CA MET A 4 4.71 -13.74 -1.33
C MET A 4 5.19 -14.05 0.10
N PRO A 5 6.31 -13.48 0.59
CA PRO A 5 6.77 -13.70 1.96
C PRO A 5 5.73 -13.27 2.99
N LYS A 6 5.11 -12.11 2.76
CA LYS A 6 4.10 -11.54 3.66
C LYS A 6 2.85 -12.42 3.72
N VAL A 7 2.37 -12.90 2.58
CA VAL A 7 1.18 -13.74 2.53
C VAL A 7 1.41 -15.06 3.26
N LEU A 8 2.57 -15.70 3.07
CA LEU A 8 2.92 -16.92 3.79
C LEU A 8 3.00 -16.69 5.30
N HIS A 9 3.64 -15.60 5.72
CA HIS A 9 3.74 -15.23 7.13
C HIS A 9 2.37 -15.02 7.78
N ASP A 10 1.52 -14.21 7.16
CA ASP A 10 0.21 -13.84 7.71
C ASP A 10 -0.70 -15.07 7.85
N ILE A 11 -0.72 -15.96 6.85
CA ILE A 11 -1.53 -17.19 6.89
C ILE A 11 -1.00 -18.16 7.95
N ALA A 12 0.32 -18.41 7.99
CA ALA A 12 0.91 -19.34 8.95
C ALA A 12 0.73 -18.87 10.40
N SER A 13 0.87 -17.56 10.65
CA SER A 13 0.70 -16.97 11.98
C SER A 13 -0.75 -17.03 12.44
N ASN A 14 -1.71 -16.78 11.55
CA ASN A 14 -3.13 -16.92 11.85
C ASN A 14 -3.51 -18.38 12.14
N ALA A 15 -2.99 -19.33 11.35
CA ALA A 15 -3.22 -20.75 11.58
C ALA A 15 -2.64 -21.20 12.94
N LEU A 16 -1.43 -20.76 13.28
CA LEU A 16 -0.83 -21.01 14.59
C LEU A 16 -1.72 -20.49 15.73
N GLN A 17 -2.19 -19.25 15.63
CA GLN A 17 -3.02 -18.62 16.66
C GLN A 17 -4.36 -19.35 16.86
N VAL A 18 -5.01 -19.78 15.78
CA VAL A 18 -6.29 -20.52 15.84
C VAL A 18 -6.11 -21.89 16.50
N HIS A 19 -4.95 -22.53 16.34
CA HIS A 19 -4.67 -23.85 16.91
C HIS A 19 -4.11 -23.81 18.34
N GLY A 20 -3.82 -22.63 18.90
CA GLY A 20 -3.36 -22.48 20.28
C GLY A 20 -2.10 -23.27 20.59
N SER A 21 -2.11 -24.07 21.67
CA SER A 21 -0.95 -24.88 22.07
C SER A 21 -0.54 -25.94 21.05
N LEU A 22 -1.50 -26.49 20.28
CA LEU A 22 -1.22 -27.41 19.19
C LEU A 22 -0.46 -26.71 18.05
N GLY A 23 -0.77 -25.43 17.81
CA GLY A 23 -0.09 -24.64 16.78
C GLY A 23 1.37 -24.32 17.09
N LEU A 24 1.75 -24.34 18.38
CA LEU A 24 3.13 -24.13 18.84
C LEU A 24 3.92 -25.45 18.95
N SER A 25 3.25 -26.59 18.85
CA SER A 25 3.89 -27.91 18.95
C SER A 25 4.58 -28.30 17.63
N ASP A 26 5.45 -29.31 17.71
CA ASP A 26 6.12 -29.90 16.54
C ASP A 26 5.18 -30.77 15.67
N GLU A 27 3.93 -30.99 16.11
CA GLU A 27 2.93 -31.77 15.37
C GLU A 27 2.34 -31.00 14.18
N MET A 28 2.48 -29.66 14.17
CA MET A 28 1.98 -28.81 13.09
C MET A 28 3.12 -27.99 12.47
N PRO A 29 3.13 -27.79 11.14
CA PRO A 29 4.25 -27.14 10.44
C PRO A 29 4.24 -25.61 10.52
N PHE A 30 3.39 -25.00 11.35
CA PHE A 30 3.14 -23.56 11.30
C PHE A 30 4.37 -22.73 11.69
N MET A 31 5.10 -23.14 12.73
CA MET A 31 6.33 -22.47 13.14
C MET A 31 7.39 -22.51 12.04
N HIS A 32 7.55 -23.67 11.40
CA HIS A 32 8.46 -23.83 10.25
C HIS A 32 8.07 -22.89 9.10
N TRP A 33 6.79 -22.78 8.77
CA TRP A 33 6.32 -21.87 7.70
C TRP A 33 6.49 -20.40 8.03
N VAL A 34 6.35 -20.00 9.30
CA VAL A 34 6.67 -18.64 9.74
C VAL A 34 8.16 -18.37 9.51
N THR A 35 9.06 -19.28 9.87
CA THR A 35 10.51 -19.12 9.62
C THR A 35 10.85 -19.10 8.13
N GLU A 36 10.27 -20.01 7.34
CA GLU A 36 10.42 -20.04 5.87
C GLU A 36 9.98 -18.72 5.21
N SER A 37 8.94 -18.07 5.74
CA SER A 37 8.50 -16.78 5.22
C SER A 37 9.59 -15.70 5.29
N TYR A 38 10.43 -15.72 6.34
CA TYR A 38 11.59 -14.83 6.44
C TYR A 38 12.69 -15.23 5.48
N PHE A 39 12.96 -16.52 5.30
CA PHE A 39 13.93 -16.99 4.31
C PHE A 39 13.55 -16.56 2.89
N LEU A 40 12.27 -16.70 2.51
CA LEU A 40 11.72 -16.23 1.24
C LEU A 40 11.84 -14.70 1.10
N GLY A 41 11.59 -13.95 2.17
CA GLY A 41 11.71 -12.48 2.16
C GLY A 41 13.15 -11.99 2.03
N LEU A 42 14.10 -12.70 2.63
CA LEU A 42 15.52 -12.40 2.51
C LEU A 42 16.07 -12.78 1.12
N ALA A 43 15.62 -13.90 0.56
CA ALA A 43 16.06 -14.38 -0.75
C ALA A 43 15.67 -13.45 -1.90
N ASP A 44 14.51 -12.79 -1.83
CA ASP A 44 14.03 -11.87 -2.86
C ASP A 44 14.57 -10.43 -2.69
N GLY A 45 15.43 -10.18 -1.69
CA GLY A 45 15.92 -8.86 -1.32
C GLY A 45 14.88 -8.05 -0.52
N PRO A 46 15.31 -7.21 0.44
CA PRO A 46 14.40 -6.52 1.35
C PRO A 46 13.29 -5.80 0.59
N THR A 47 12.04 -5.96 1.03
CA THR A 47 10.87 -5.33 0.38
C THR A 47 11.02 -3.82 0.22
N GLU A 48 11.84 -3.19 1.06
CA GLU A 48 12.26 -1.80 1.05
C GLU A 48 13.00 -1.45 -0.24
N VAL A 49 13.94 -2.30 -0.69
CA VAL A 49 14.67 -2.10 -1.95
C VAL A 49 13.70 -2.18 -3.12
N HIS A 50 12.77 -3.13 -3.08
CA HIS A 50 11.71 -3.26 -4.08
C HIS A 50 10.82 -2.01 -4.14
N LYS A 51 10.41 -1.46 -3.00
CA LYS A 51 9.61 -0.21 -2.95
C LYS A 51 10.39 0.97 -3.51
N VAL A 52 11.68 1.09 -3.21
CA VAL A 52 12.53 2.15 -3.76
C VAL A 52 12.67 2.02 -5.28
N THR A 53 12.90 0.81 -5.80
CA THR A 53 12.97 0.58 -7.25
C THR A 53 11.64 0.89 -7.93
N VAL A 54 10.50 0.49 -7.34
CA VAL A 54 9.17 0.82 -7.87
C VAL A 54 8.92 2.33 -7.82
N ALA A 55 9.27 3.00 -6.73
CA ALA A 55 9.13 4.45 -6.60
C ALA A 55 9.97 5.18 -7.67
N GLN A 56 11.23 4.78 -7.87
CA GLN A 56 12.11 5.34 -8.91
C GLN A 56 11.60 5.07 -10.33
N GLN A 57 11.01 3.90 -10.59
CA GLN A 57 10.39 3.59 -11.88
C GLN A 57 9.14 4.44 -12.11
N LEU A 58 8.29 4.59 -11.10
CA LEU A 58 7.06 5.38 -11.17
C LEU A 58 7.35 6.87 -11.37
N THR A 59 8.37 7.41 -10.69
CA THR A 59 8.71 8.84 -10.77
C THR A 59 9.60 9.19 -11.96
N ARG A 60 10.12 8.20 -12.71
CA ARG A 60 11.04 8.44 -13.84
C ARG A 60 10.48 9.36 -14.92
N ALA A 61 9.17 9.28 -15.19
CA ALA A 61 8.48 10.11 -16.17
C ALA A 61 7.60 11.19 -15.53
N ALA A 62 7.62 11.31 -14.20
CA ALA A 62 6.85 12.34 -13.51
C ALA A 62 7.52 13.70 -13.71
N LEU A 63 6.76 14.65 -14.27
CA LEU A 63 7.18 16.05 -14.32
C LEU A 63 6.90 16.69 -12.96
N ALA A 64 7.80 17.57 -12.53
CA ALA A 64 7.51 18.42 -11.39
C ALA A 64 6.28 19.28 -11.72
N ASP A 65 5.32 19.32 -10.81
CA ASP A 65 4.18 20.21 -10.94
C ASP A 65 4.71 21.66 -10.97
N PRO A 66 4.28 22.49 -11.93
CA PRO A 66 4.67 23.90 -11.96
C PRO A 66 4.18 24.68 -10.74
N THR A 67 3.26 24.12 -9.96
CA THR A 67 2.73 24.74 -8.75
C THR A 67 3.33 24.11 -7.48
N PRO A 68 3.52 24.89 -6.39
CA PRO A 68 4.10 24.35 -5.15
C PRO A 68 3.22 23.30 -4.44
N PHE A 69 1.95 23.19 -4.85
CA PHE A 69 0.96 22.31 -4.21
C PHE A 69 0.21 21.55 -5.29
N PRO A 70 -0.02 20.24 -5.12
CA PRO A 70 -0.76 19.44 -6.10
C PRO A 70 -2.17 19.96 -6.33
N ASP A 71 -2.68 19.76 -7.53
CA ASP A 71 -4.05 20.03 -7.97
C ASP A 71 -5.15 19.44 -7.06
N TYR A 72 -4.86 18.33 -6.37
CA TYR A 72 -5.78 17.75 -5.38
C TYR A 72 -5.82 18.50 -4.02
N HIS A 73 -5.04 19.57 -3.85
CA HIS A 73 -5.03 20.39 -2.64
C HIS A 73 -6.39 21.06 -2.40
N LEU A 74 -6.91 20.93 -1.17
CA LEU A 74 -8.30 21.30 -0.83
C LEU A 74 -8.68 22.75 -1.20
N PRO A 75 -7.86 23.79 -0.95
CA PRO A 75 -8.15 25.15 -1.37
C PRO A 75 -8.32 25.30 -2.89
N GLN A 76 -7.45 24.67 -3.69
CA GLN A 76 -7.53 24.72 -5.14
C GLN A 76 -8.75 23.97 -5.64
N ARG A 77 -9.05 22.79 -5.09
CA ARG A 77 -10.29 22.05 -5.39
C ARG A 77 -11.54 22.83 -5.01
N ALA A 78 -11.53 23.52 -3.88
CA ALA A 78 -12.65 24.36 -3.44
C ALA A 78 -12.86 25.54 -4.40
N GLU A 79 -11.78 26.16 -4.87
CA GLU A 79 -11.83 27.23 -5.86
C GLU A 79 -12.33 26.72 -7.21
N THR A 80 -11.79 25.60 -7.72
CA THR A 80 -12.28 24.96 -8.95
C THR A 80 -13.76 24.56 -8.83
N ALA A 81 -14.21 24.08 -7.67
CA ALA A 81 -15.61 23.78 -7.42
C ALA A 81 -16.48 25.04 -7.43
N ARG A 82 -16.03 26.14 -6.81
CA ARG A 82 -16.73 27.44 -6.85
C ARG A 82 -16.86 27.96 -8.27
N GLN A 83 -15.79 27.88 -9.07
CA GLN A 83 -15.82 28.29 -10.48
C GLN A 83 -16.75 27.40 -11.30
N LYS A 84 -16.67 26.09 -11.14
CA LYS A 84 -17.52 25.11 -11.86
C LYS A 84 -19.00 25.30 -11.56
N TYR A 85 -19.35 25.64 -10.32
CA TYR A 85 -20.74 25.86 -9.90
C TYR A 85 -21.12 27.33 -9.82
N ALA A 86 -20.29 28.24 -10.32
CA ALA A 86 -20.52 29.68 -10.25
C ALA A 86 -21.88 30.05 -10.87
N THR A 87 -22.23 29.44 -12.01
CA THR A 87 -23.50 29.65 -12.72
C THR A 87 -24.72 29.17 -11.93
N LEU A 88 -24.58 28.09 -11.14
CA LEU A 88 -25.66 27.58 -10.28
C LEU A 88 -25.81 28.43 -9.01
N LEU A 89 -24.69 28.97 -8.51
CA LEU A 89 -24.65 29.84 -7.33
C LEU A 89 -25.11 31.28 -7.65
N SER A 90 -24.95 31.74 -8.89
CA SER A 90 -25.33 33.08 -9.33
C SER A 90 -26.82 33.25 -9.69
N GLY A 91 -27.62 32.18 -9.62
CA GLY A 91 -29.08 32.25 -9.69
C GLY A 91 -29.62 32.98 -10.91
N THR A 92 -29.66 32.32 -12.07
CA THR A 92 -30.65 32.66 -13.11
C THR A 92 -31.63 31.51 -13.23
N THR A 93 -32.62 31.54 -12.33
CA THR A 93 -33.96 31.02 -12.62
C THR A 93 -34.49 31.83 -13.80
N THR A 94 -34.55 31.22 -14.99
CA THR A 94 -35.51 31.56 -16.04
C THR A 94 -36.54 30.45 -16.08
#